data_AF-A0A9E7M7Q2-F1
#
_entry.id   AF-A0A9E7M7Q2-F1
#
_cell.length_a   1.000
_cell.length_b   1.000
_cell.length_c   1.000
_cell.angle_alpha   90.00
_cell.angle_beta   90.00
_cell.angle_gamma   90.00
#
_symmetry.space_group_name_H-M   'P 1'
#
loop_
_entity.id
_entity.type
_entity.pdbx_description
1 polymer ?
#
loop_
_entity_poly.entity_id
_entity_poly.type
_entity_poly.pdbx_seq_one_letter_code
_entity_poly.pdbx_strand_id
1 'polypeptide(L)'
;MILQVALDLTDIEQAISIAEKAARGGAHWLEVGTPLIKKEGMRAVELMKRRFPDRKIVADLKTMDTGALEVEMAARHGADVVSILGVADNKTIKDAVTVGRKYGIKVMVDLIGVKDKVERAKELEKMGVHYILVHTGIDEQAQGKDPLEDLEKVVKAVKVPVAVAGGLNLETIPTVIEAGATIIIVGGAITKTKDPEGITKKILDLFWGEYMQTIRKAIHDITDHIDMVADSLKLDQVRGMVDAMIGANKIFIYGAGRSGLVGKAFAMRLMHLDFDVYVVGETITPAFGEGDLLIAISGSGETRTIVDAAEIAKKQGGKVVAITSYKDSTLGKLSDVVVEIPGRTKADIPTDYIARQMLTEYKWIAPMGTLFEDSTMLFLDGIIALLMATFQKTEKDMKRKHATLE
;
A
#
# COMPACT_ATOMS: atom_id res chain seq x y z
N MET A 1 1.93 10.59 -1.61
CA MET A 1 1.58 12.01 -1.72
C MET A 1 1.16 12.36 -3.14
N ILE A 2 0.21 13.28 -3.32
CA ILE A 2 -0.24 13.80 -4.61
C ILE A 2 0.04 15.31 -4.65
N LEU A 3 0.53 15.80 -5.79
CA LEU A 3 0.63 17.23 -6.06
C LEU A 3 -0.47 17.62 -7.06
N GLN A 4 -1.37 18.50 -6.62
CA GLN A 4 -2.40 19.14 -7.43
C GLN A 4 -2.00 20.59 -7.68
N VAL A 5 -2.04 21.02 -8.94
CA VAL A 5 -1.73 22.40 -9.31
C VAL A 5 -3.02 23.15 -9.58
N ALA A 6 -3.30 24.17 -8.77
CA ALA A 6 -4.47 25.03 -8.89
C ALA A 6 -4.25 26.13 -9.92
N LEU A 7 -4.93 26.02 -11.07
CA LEU A 7 -4.85 26.99 -12.16
C LEU A 7 -5.97 28.03 -12.03
N ASP A 8 -5.91 28.83 -10.96
CA ASP A 8 -6.83 29.95 -10.68
C ASP A 8 -6.55 31.15 -11.59
N LEU A 9 -6.71 30.94 -12.88
CA LEU A 9 -6.51 31.92 -13.95
C LEU A 9 -7.83 32.23 -14.63
N THR A 10 -7.86 33.24 -15.46
CA THR A 10 -9.03 33.57 -16.28
C THR A 10 -8.77 33.39 -17.77
N ASP A 11 -7.55 33.02 -18.17
CA ASP A 11 -7.18 32.83 -19.57
C ASP A 11 -6.79 31.36 -19.80
N ILE A 12 -7.49 30.68 -20.71
CA ILE A 12 -7.30 29.24 -20.95
C ILE A 12 -5.96 28.94 -21.60
N GLU A 13 -5.46 29.80 -22.49
CA GLU A 13 -4.16 29.60 -23.15
C GLU A 13 -3.03 29.74 -22.13
N GLN A 14 -3.11 30.73 -21.24
CA GLN A 14 -2.19 30.89 -20.13
C GLN A 14 -2.25 29.69 -19.17
N ALA A 15 -3.46 29.22 -18.83
CA ALA A 15 -3.66 28.06 -17.97
C ALA A 15 -3.04 26.80 -18.57
N ILE A 16 -3.27 26.54 -19.86
CA ILE A 16 -2.67 25.41 -20.59
C ILE A 16 -1.14 25.54 -20.61
N SER A 17 -0.59 26.73 -20.89
CA SER A 17 0.86 26.94 -20.93
C SER A 17 1.54 26.65 -19.58
N ILE A 18 0.92 27.07 -18.47
CA ILE A 18 1.43 26.78 -17.12
C ILE A 18 1.25 25.30 -16.79
N ALA A 19 0.10 24.72 -17.13
CA ALA A 19 -0.19 23.30 -16.93
C ALA A 19 0.80 22.39 -17.66
N GLU A 20 1.22 22.75 -18.88
CA GLU A 20 2.26 22.02 -19.62
C GLU A 20 3.58 21.98 -18.85
N LYS A 21 4.03 23.13 -18.34
CA LYS A 21 5.25 23.25 -17.56
C LYS A 21 5.15 22.45 -16.25
N ALA A 22 4.03 22.58 -15.55
CA ALA A 22 3.78 21.81 -14.32
C ALA A 22 3.72 20.29 -14.59
N ALA A 23 3.06 19.86 -15.67
CA ALA A 23 2.99 18.46 -16.07
C ALA A 23 4.37 17.88 -16.42
N ARG A 24 5.21 18.63 -17.16
CA ARG A 24 6.63 18.27 -17.38
C ARG A 24 7.43 18.25 -16.08
N GLY A 25 7.06 19.09 -15.13
CA GLY A 25 7.60 19.08 -13.78
C GLY A 25 7.20 17.86 -12.96
N GLY A 26 6.17 17.11 -13.40
CA GLY A 26 5.70 15.89 -12.75
C GLY A 26 4.39 16.05 -11.96
N ALA A 27 3.71 17.20 -12.05
CA ALA A 27 2.44 17.41 -11.35
C ALA A 27 1.45 16.27 -11.63
N HIS A 28 0.84 15.72 -10.57
CA HIS A 28 -0.04 14.57 -10.72
C HIS A 28 -1.41 15.00 -11.24
N TRP A 29 -1.97 16.04 -10.63
CA TRP A 29 -3.32 16.54 -10.89
C TRP A 29 -3.26 17.99 -11.34
N LEU A 30 -4.11 18.35 -12.29
CA LEU A 30 -4.27 19.69 -12.81
C LEU A 30 -5.69 20.15 -12.52
N GLU A 31 -5.83 21.20 -11.73
CA GLU A 31 -7.13 21.75 -11.34
C GLU A 31 -7.48 22.94 -12.24
N VAL A 32 -8.66 22.85 -12.85
CA VAL A 32 -9.32 23.95 -13.54
C VAL A 32 -10.03 24.76 -12.46
N GLY A 33 -9.40 25.85 -12.05
CA GLY A 33 -9.86 26.67 -10.91
C GLY A 33 -11.22 27.31 -11.15
N THR A 34 -11.93 27.63 -10.05
CA THR A 34 -13.24 28.29 -10.11
C THR A 34 -13.29 29.51 -11.06
N PRO A 35 -12.30 30.44 -11.08
CA PRO A 35 -12.33 31.60 -11.96
C PRO A 35 -12.28 31.24 -13.46
N LEU A 36 -11.51 30.20 -13.81
CA LEU A 36 -11.37 29.75 -15.19
C LEU A 36 -12.67 29.13 -15.69
N ILE A 37 -13.28 28.27 -14.86
CA ILE A 37 -14.57 27.65 -15.15
C ILE A 37 -15.67 28.70 -15.29
N LYS A 38 -15.70 29.70 -14.41
CA LYS A 38 -16.71 30.77 -14.49
C LYS A 38 -16.61 31.60 -15.77
N LYS A 39 -15.40 31.77 -16.32
CA LYS A 39 -15.20 32.56 -17.55
C LYS A 39 -15.39 31.73 -18.83
N GLU A 40 -14.82 30.53 -18.88
CA GLU A 40 -14.76 29.70 -20.10
C GLU A 40 -15.83 28.59 -20.13
N GLY A 41 -16.52 28.38 -19.01
CA GLY A 41 -17.44 27.26 -18.83
C GLY A 41 -16.72 25.90 -18.76
N MET A 42 -17.50 24.84 -18.94
CA MET A 42 -16.98 23.45 -18.91
C MET A 42 -16.08 23.10 -20.09
N ARG A 43 -16.05 23.94 -21.12
CA ARG A 43 -15.10 23.82 -22.22
C ARG A 43 -13.64 23.86 -21.72
N ALA A 44 -13.35 24.60 -20.66
CA ALA A 44 -12.01 24.60 -20.06
C ALA A 44 -11.61 23.20 -19.54
N VAL A 45 -12.53 22.49 -18.88
CA VAL A 45 -12.31 21.12 -18.41
C VAL A 45 -12.07 20.18 -19.58
N GLU A 46 -12.87 20.29 -20.64
CA GLU A 46 -12.73 19.47 -21.85
C GLU A 46 -11.37 19.70 -22.54
N LEU A 47 -10.97 20.96 -22.73
CA LEU A 47 -9.69 21.32 -23.34
C LEU A 47 -8.51 20.79 -22.51
N MET A 48 -8.58 20.94 -21.19
CA MET A 48 -7.57 20.43 -20.28
C MET A 48 -7.47 18.90 -20.35
N LYS A 49 -8.59 18.17 -20.35
CA LYS A 49 -8.56 16.70 -20.46
C LYS A 49 -8.02 16.23 -21.81
N ARG A 50 -8.38 16.91 -22.90
CA ARG A 50 -7.85 16.61 -24.24
C ARG A 50 -6.35 16.86 -24.32
N ARG A 51 -5.84 17.92 -23.68
CA ARG A 51 -4.42 18.27 -23.70
C ARG A 51 -3.57 17.36 -22.81
N PHE A 52 -4.12 16.92 -21.67
CA PHE A 52 -3.42 16.13 -20.65
C PHE A 52 -4.17 14.83 -20.32
N PRO A 53 -4.30 13.89 -21.28
CA PRO A 53 -5.05 12.65 -21.06
C PRO A 53 -4.40 11.73 -20.02
N ASP A 54 -3.10 11.89 -19.77
CA ASP A 54 -2.30 11.14 -18.78
C ASP A 54 -2.39 11.73 -17.36
N ARG A 55 -3.05 12.88 -17.19
CA ARG A 55 -3.20 13.55 -15.90
C ARG A 55 -4.64 13.46 -15.41
N LYS A 56 -4.78 13.56 -14.09
CA LYS A 56 -6.10 13.76 -13.48
C LYS A 56 -6.50 15.21 -13.60
N ILE A 57 -7.70 15.45 -14.10
CA ILE A 57 -8.29 16.79 -14.20
C ILE A 57 -9.27 16.98 -13.04
N VAL A 58 -9.06 18.04 -12.27
CA VAL A 58 -9.96 18.45 -11.20
C VAL A 58 -10.78 19.63 -11.68
N ALA A 59 -12.11 19.54 -11.64
CA ALA A 59 -12.99 20.68 -11.87
C ALA A 59 -13.35 21.31 -10.53
N ASP A 60 -12.78 22.48 -10.24
CA ASP A 60 -13.07 23.21 -9.01
C ASP A 60 -14.35 24.04 -9.17
N LEU A 61 -15.50 23.36 -9.08
CA LEU A 61 -16.80 23.98 -9.30
C LEU A 61 -17.26 24.81 -8.10
N LYS A 62 -16.84 24.41 -6.90
CA LYS A 62 -17.42 24.90 -5.64
C LYS A 62 -18.95 24.80 -5.67
N THR A 63 -19.44 23.65 -6.12
CA THR A 63 -20.88 23.37 -6.21
C THR A 63 -21.54 23.63 -4.86
N MET A 64 -22.57 24.48 -4.86
CA MET A 64 -23.35 24.83 -3.68
C MET A 64 -24.75 24.22 -3.72
N ASP A 65 -25.31 24.04 -4.92
CA ASP A 65 -26.62 23.45 -5.18
C ASP A 65 -26.56 22.58 -6.44
N THR A 66 -27.56 21.74 -6.66
CA THR A 66 -27.69 20.90 -7.86
C THR A 66 -26.54 19.90 -8.08
N GLY A 67 -26.08 19.27 -6.98
CA GLY A 67 -24.90 18.40 -6.98
C GLY A 67 -24.88 17.30 -8.04
N ALA A 68 -26.03 16.67 -8.32
CA ALA A 68 -26.14 15.70 -9.42
C ALA A 68 -25.84 16.32 -10.79
N LEU A 69 -26.43 17.48 -11.09
CA LEU A 69 -26.33 18.13 -12.39
C LEU A 69 -24.90 18.61 -12.67
N GLU A 70 -24.30 19.30 -11.71
CA GLU A 70 -22.95 19.85 -11.86
C GLU A 70 -21.88 18.74 -11.98
N VAL A 71 -21.99 17.68 -11.17
CA VAL A 71 -21.07 16.53 -11.25
C VAL A 71 -21.24 15.79 -12.57
N GLU A 72 -22.47 15.56 -13.03
CA GLU A 72 -22.72 14.93 -14.34
C GLU A 72 -22.13 15.77 -15.48
N MET A 73 -22.33 17.10 -15.42
CA MET A 73 -21.80 18.02 -16.42
C MET A 73 -20.27 17.96 -16.46
N ALA A 74 -19.58 18.05 -15.32
CA ALA A 74 -18.12 17.97 -15.28
C ALA A 74 -17.59 16.59 -15.73
N ALA A 75 -18.25 15.50 -15.33
CA ALA A 75 -17.88 14.15 -15.74
C ALA A 75 -17.93 13.99 -17.27
N ARG A 76 -19.00 14.49 -17.91
CA ARG A 76 -19.16 14.44 -19.37
C ARG A 76 -18.10 15.25 -20.12
N HIS A 77 -17.52 16.28 -19.49
CA HIS A 77 -16.43 17.07 -20.04
C HIS A 77 -15.04 16.53 -19.67
N GLY A 78 -14.96 15.38 -19.00
CA GLY A 78 -13.72 14.65 -18.75
C GLY A 78 -13.02 14.97 -17.43
N ALA A 79 -13.70 15.61 -16.47
CA ALA A 79 -13.16 15.72 -15.11
C ALA A 79 -13.01 14.33 -14.47
N ASP A 80 -11.92 14.13 -13.72
CA ASP A 80 -11.69 12.93 -12.90
C ASP A 80 -12.11 13.16 -11.45
N VAL A 81 -12.09 14.42 -10.99
CA VAL A 81 -12.49 14.86 -9.65
C VAL A 81 -13.28 16.16 -9.74
N VAL A 82 -14.32 16.32 -8.91
CA VAL A 82 -15.11 17.55 -8.81
C VAL A 82 -15.10 18.07 -7.37
N SER A 83 -14.91 19.38 -7.18
CA SER A 83 -15.01 20.04 -5.88
C SER A 83 -16.45 20.48 -5.55
N ILE A 84 -16.86 20.29 -4.30
CA ILE A 84 -18.17 20.68 -3.78
C ILE A 84 -17.96 21.39 -2.44
N LEU A 85 -18.74 22.42 -2.15
CA LEU A 85 -18.62 23.12 -0.88
C LEU A 85 -19.14 22.27 0.29
N GLY A 86 -18.38 22.21 1.37
CA GLY A 86 -18.77 21.54 2.61
C GLY A 86 -19.95 22.20 3.30
N VAL A 87 -20.19 23.49 3.03
CA VAL A 87 -21.37 24.24 3.50
C VAL A 87 -22.64 23.96 2.67
N ALA A 88 -22.54 23.22 1.57
CA ALA A 88 -23.71 22.83 0.78
C ALA A 88 -24.63 21.87 1.56
N ASP A 89 -25.89 21.79 1.13
CA ASP A 89 -26.87 20.88 1.73
C ASP A 89 -26.42 19.40 1.61
N ASN A 90 -26.75 18.60 2.63
CA ASN A 90 -26.36 17.19 2.68
C ASN A 90 -26.93 16.39 1.49
N LYS A 91 -28.12 16.75 0.99
CA LYS A 91 -28.71 16.14 -0.19
C LYS A 91 -27.87 16.43 -1.43
N THR A 92 -27.43 17.68 -1.61
CA THR A 92 -26.54 18.09 -2.72
C THR A 92 -25.29 17.23 -2.77
N ILE A 93 -24.62 17.05 -1.62
CA ILE A 93 -23.38 16.25 -1.53
C ILE A 93 -23.65 14.76 -1.79
N LYS A 94 -24.73 14.19 -1.23
CA LYS A 94 -25.09 12.77 -1.45
C LYS A 94 -25.46 12.48 -2.90
N ASP A 95 -26.20 13.37 -3.53
CA ASP A 95 -26.58 13.26 -4.94
C ASP A 95 -25.33 13.33 -5.83
N ALA A 96 -24.42 14.25 -5.53
CA ALA A 96 -23.13 14.35 -6.19
C ALA A 96 -22.27 13.08 -6.03
N VAL A 97 -22.15 12.51 -4.82
CA VAL A 97 -21.42 11.25 -4.60
C VAL A 97 -22.04 10.11 -5.40
N THR A 98 -23.36 10.04 -5.45
CA THR A 98 -24.11 9.02 -6.21
C THR A 98 -23.83 9.13 -7.70
N VAL A 99 -23.92 10.34 -8.27
CA VAL A 99 -23.61 10.59 -9.68
C VAL A 99 -22.14 10.38 -9.98
N GLY A 100 -21.24 10.79 -9.09
CA GLY A 100 -19.81 10.55 -9.22
C GLY A 100 -19.50 9.06 -9.36
N ARG A 101 -20.10 8.21 -8.52
CA ARG A 101 -19.99 6.74 -8.64
C ARG A 101 -20.53 6.23 -9.98
N LYS A 102 -21.67 6.74 -10.44
CA LYS A 102 -22.28 6.36 -11.75
C LYS A 102 -21.34 6.64 -12.92
N TYR A 103 -20.65 7.78 -12.90
CA TYR A 103 -19.74 8.20 -13.98
C TYR A 103 -18.28 7.80 -13.76
N GLY A 104 -17.96 7.16 -12.64
CA GLY A 104 -16.59 6.75 -12.31
C GLY A 104 -15.67 7.89 -11.85
N ILE A 105 -16.21 9.07 -11.52
CA ILE A 105 -15.44 10.23 -11.08
C ILE A 105 -15.51 10.40 -9.56
N LYS A 106 -14.55 11.13 -8.98
CA LYS A 106 -14.43 11.32 -7.53
C LYS A 106 -14.97 12.68 -7.10
N VAL A 107 -15.42 12.75 -5.85
CA VAL A 107 -15.95 13.98 -5.24
C VAL A 107 -15.02 14.40 -4.11
N MET A 108 -14.50 15.61 -4.22
CA MET A 108 -13.74 16.29 -3.18
C MET A 108 -14.64 17.34 -2.52
N VAL A 109 -14.72 17.37 -1.19
CA VAL A 109 -15.52 18.38 -0.49
C VAL A 109 -14.60 19.40 0.19
N ASP A 110 -14.74 20.66 -0.23
CA ASP A 110 -13.99 21.82 0.22
C ASP A 110 -14.59 22.39 1.51
N LEU A 111 -13.85 22.35 2.61
CA LEU A 111 -14.28 22.84 3.92
C LEU A 111 -14.15 24.36 4.09
N ILE A 112 -13.87 25.10 3.01
CA ILE A 112 -13.90 26.57 3.04
C ILE A 112 -15.25 27.08 3.59
N GLY A 113 -15.18 28.02 4.54
CA GLY A 113 -16.36 28.59 5.21
C GLY A 113 -17.07 27.66 6.22
N VAL A 114 -16.61 26.42 6.40
CA VAL A 114 -17.13 25.52 7.43
C VAL A 114 -16.59 25.94 8.80
N LYS A 115 -17.48 26.14 9.78
CA LYS A 115 -17.12 26.55 11.14
C LYS A 115 -16.46 25.43 11.94
N ASP A 116 -17.09 24.26 11.98
CA ASP A 116 -16.54 23.05 12.62
C ASP A 116 -16.11 22.06 11.53
N LYS A 117 -14.84 22.18 11.12
CA LYS A 117 -14.27 21.36 10.06
C LYS A 117 -14.18 19.88 10.45
N VAL A 118 -13.99 19.57 11.73
CA VAL A 118 -13.79 18.21 12.25
C VAL A 118 -15.10 17.44 12.20
N GLU A 119 -16.16 17.97 12.80
CA GLU A 119 -17.45 17.30 12.79
C GLU A 119 -18.00 17.19 11.36
N ARG A 120 -17.84 18.25 10.56
CA ARG A 120 -18.25 18.19 9.16
C ARG A 120 -17.48 17.13 8.38
N ALA A 121 -16.17 16.99 8.59
CA ALA A 121 -15.37 15.97 7.92
C ALA A 121 -15.87 14.54 8.21
N LYS A 122 -16.20 14.24 9.47
CA LYS A 122 -16.77 12.94 9.88
C LYS A 122 -18.11 12.66 9.22
N GLU A 123 -18.96 13.67 9.08
CA GLU A 123 -20.24 13.54 8.38
C GLU A 123 -20.04 13.21 6.90
N LEU A 124 -19.15 13.94 6.24
CA LEU A 124 -18.85 13.79 4.81
C LEU A 124 -18.27 12.40 4.50
N GLU A 125 -17.39 11.90 5.35
CA GLU A 125 -16.86 10.52 5.26
C GLU A 125 -17.99 9.49 5.28
N LYS A 126 -18.95 9.62 6.22
CA LYS A 126 -20.12 8.71 6.29
C LYS A 126 -21.01 8.80 5.05
N MET A 127 -21.01 9.93 4.34
CA MET A 127 -21.74 10.09 3.07
C MET A 127 -21.00 9.46 1.88
N GLY A 128 -19.78 8.96 2.08
CA GLY A 128 -18.97 8.31 1.05
C GLY A 128 -18.28 9.30 0.11
N VAL A 129 -18.01 10.52 0.60
CA VAL A 129 -17.10 11.48 -0.05
C VAL A 129 -15.73 10.85 -0.22
N HIS A 130 -15.06 11.16 -1.34
CA HIS A 130 -13.79 10.52 -1.67
C HIS A 130 -12.59 11.26 -1.10
N TYR A 131 -12.65 12.59 -1.05
CA TYR A 131 -11.58 13.45 -0.56
C TYR A 131 -12.15 14.60 0.27
N ILE A 132 -11.47 14.99 1.33
CA ILE A 132 -11.82 16.17 2.14
C ILE A 132 -10.73 17.21 1.94
N LEU A 133 -11.10 18.43 1.60
CA LEU A 133 -10.16 19.52 1.39
C LEU A 133 -10.23 20.51 2.55
N VAL A 134 -9.16 20.60 3.34
CA VAL A 134 -8.93 21.68 4.29
C VAL A 134 -8.37 22.87 3.53
N HIS A 135 -9.22 23.88 3.32
CA HIS A 135 -8.91 25.05 2.52
C HIS A 135 -8.98 26.31 3.37
N THR A 136 -7.88 27.06 3.38
CA THR A 136 -7.87 28.45 3.85
C THR A 136 -7.97 29.37 2.64
N GLY A 137 -9.11 30.06 2.49
CA GLY A 137 -9.36 30.92 1.33
C GLY A 137 -8.42 32.13 1.26
N ILE A 138 -8.34 32.80 0.11
CA ILE A 138 -7.45 33.95 -0.11
C ILE A 138 -7.72 35.08 0.90
N ASP A 139 -8.99 35.37 1.20
CA ASP A 139 -9.37 36.41 2.17
C ASP A 139 -8.99 36.03 3.62
N GLU A 140 -9.01 34.73 3.94
CA GLU A 140 -8.60 34.22 5.25
C GLU A 140 -7.08 34.21 5.42
N GLN A 141 -6.35 33.91 4.35
CA GLN A 141 -4.88 34.04 4.31
C GLN A 141 -4.47 35.51 4.51
N ALA A 142 -5.18 36.46 3.91
CA ALA A 142 -4.94 37.88 4.11
C ALA A 142 -5.14 38.33 5.58
N GLN A 143 -5.89 37.55 6.37
CA GLN A 143 -6.10 37.74 7.81
C GLN A 143 -5.09 36.94 8.66
N GLY A 144 -4.10 36.29 8.05
CA GLY A 144 -3.05 35.53 8.73
C GLY A 144 -3.45 34.13 9.20
N LYS A 145 -4.58 33.57 8.72
CA LYS A 145 -4.96 32.19 9.04
C LYS A 145 -4.12 31.20 8.22
N ASP A 146 -3.74 30.08 8.84
CA ASP A 146 -2.98 28.96 8.26
C ASP A 146 -3.82 27.67 8.32
N PRO A 147 -3.87 26.84 7.26
CA PRO A 147 -4.57 25.55 7.29
C PRO A 147 -4.00 24.50 8.27
N LEU A 148 -2.79 24.66 8.81
CA LEU A 148 -2.09 23.59 9.55
C LEU A 148 -2.87 23.04 10.76
N GLU A 149 -3.40 23.90 11.63
CA GLU A 149 -4.11 23.45 12.84
C GLU A 149 -5.40 22.69 12.50
N ASP A 150 -6.15 23.18 11.51
CA ASP A 150 -7.36 22.52 11.03
C ASP A 150 -7.04 21.19 10.34
N LEU A 151 -5.94 21.14 9.59
CA LEU A 151 -5.46 19.94 8.92
C LEU A 151 -5.18 18.83 9.92
N GLU A 152 -4.39 19.10 10.96
CA GLU A 152 -4.05 18.09 11.97
C GLU A 152 -5.30 17.51 12.65
N LYS A 153 -6.26 18.37 12.98
CA LYS A 153 -7.51 17.95 13.63
C LYS A 153 -8.38 17.11 12.68
N VAL A 154 -8.48 17.50 11.41
CA VAL A 154 -9.27 16.77 10.42
C VAL A 154 -8.62 15.42 10.10
N VAL A 155 -7.31 15.37 9.86
CA VAL A 155 -6.58 14.11 9.59
C VAL A 155 -6.78 13.10 10.71
N LYS A 156 -6.72 13.53 11.98
CA LYS A 156 -6.95 12.64 13.13
C LYS A 156 -8.40 12.15 13.24
N ALA A 157 -9.35 12.86 12.64
CA ALA A 157 -10.78 12.61 12.79
C ALA A 157 -11.37 11.72 11.69
N VAL A 158 -10.71 11.58 10.53
CA VAL A 158 -11.22 10.83 9.38
C VAL A 158 -10.19 9.88 8.81
N LYS A 159 -10.66 8.90 8.04
CA LYS A 159 -9.85 7.92 7.32
C LYS A 159 -9.76 8.23 5.82
N VAL A 160 -10.70 9.00 5.27
CA VAL A 160 -10.65 9.44 3.87
C VAL A 160 -9.44 10.37 3.62
N PRO A 161 -8.81 10.31 2.44
CA PRO A 161 -7.66 11.16 2.13
C PRO A 161 -7.99 12.65 2.25
N VAL A 162 -7.14 13.37 2.99
CA VAL A 162 -7.27 14.81 3.23
C VAL A 162 -6.33 15.56 2.29
N ALA A 163 -6.90 16.54 1.57
CA ALA A 163 -6.22 17.53 0.78
C ALA A 163 -6.05 18.83 1.57
N VAL A 164 -5.01 19.60 1.25
CA VAL A 164 -4.77 20.91 1.86
C VAL A 164 -4.49 21.95 0.79
N ALA A 165 -5.12 23.12 0.94
CA ALA A 165 -4.90 24.32 0.13
C ALA A 165 -4.84 25.55 1.02
N GLY A 166 -4.00 26.51 0.65
CA GLY A 166 -3.94 27.80 1.34
C GLY A 166 -2.54 28.39 1.36
N GLY A 167 -2.11 29.03 0.28
CA GLY A 167 -0.83 29.77 0.25
C GLY A 167 0.44 28.89 0.35
N LEU A 168 0.33 27.59 0.08
CA LEU A 168 1.43 26.64 0.22
C LEU A 168 2.62 26.95 -0.69
N ASN A 169 3.83 26.79 -0.16
CA ASN A 169 5.09 27.01 -0.85
C ASN A 169 6.18 26.03 -0.36
N LEU A 170 7.40 26.12 -0.88
CA LEU A 170 8.48 25.18 -0.54
C LEU A 170 8.82 25.11 0.96
N GLU A 171 8.56 26.17 1.72
CA GLU A 171 8.84 26.24 3.16
C GLU A 171 7.71 25.63 4.00
N THR A 172 6.45 25.78 3.56
CA THR A 172 5.27 25.31 4.31
C THR A 172 4.79 23.92 3.91
N ILE A 173 5.19 23.42 2.73
CA ILE A 173 4.81 22.07 2.27
C ILE A 173 5.31 20.95 3.22
N PRO A 174 6.56 20.97 3.73
CA PRO A 174 7.01 19.93 4.65
C PRO A 174 6.14 19.77 5.90
N THR A 175 5.68 20.88 6.51
CA THR A 175 4.88 20.82 7.74
C THR A 175 3.50 20.23 7.51
N VAL A 176 2.85 20.53 6.37
CA VAL A 176 1.55 19.93 6.05
C VAL A 176 1.65 18.46 5.63
N ILE A 177 2.79 18.03 5.08
CA ILE A 177 3.09 16.61 4.83
C ILE A 177 3.19 15.88 6.18
N GLU A 178 3.97 16.40 7.12
CA GLU A 178 4.12 15.84 8.46
C GLU A 178 2.78 15.80 9.23
N ALA A 179 1.91 16.80 9.00
CA ALA A 179 0.60 16.88 9.63
C ALA A 179 -0.44 15.88 9.10
N GLY A 180 -0.19 15.18 7.99
CA GLY A 180 -1.11 14.17 7.49
C GLY A 180 -1.69 14.33 6.11
N ALA A 181 -1.38 15.43 5.41
CA ALA A 181 -1.98 15.67 4.11
C ALA A 181 -1.56 14.57 3.12
N THR A 182 -2.48 14.18 2.24
CA THR A 182 -2.23 13.19 1.19
C THR A 182 -2.24 13.81 -0.21
N ILE A 183 -2.88 14.98 -0.34
CA ILE A 183 -2.97 15.78 -1.55
C ILE A 183 -2.57 17.22 -1.18
N ILE A 184 -1.50 17.70 -1.80
CA ILE A 184 -1.00 19.07 -1.63
C ILE A 184 -1.48 19.89 -2.83
N ILE A 185 -2.28 20.93 -2.58
CA ILE A 185 -2.79 21.81 -3.63
C ILE A 185 -1.97 23.10 -3.63
N VAL A 186 -1.27 23.36 -4.74
CA VAL A 186 -0.40 24.52 -4.89
C VAL A 186 -0.84 25.36 -6.09
N GLY A 187 -1.25 26.60 -5.80
CA GLY A 187 -1.60 27.59 -6.82
C GLY A 187 -0.47 28.58 -7.06
N GLY A 188 -0.53 29.73 -6.37
CA GLY A 188 0.33 30.90 -6.62
C GLY A 188 1.84 30.63 -6.67
N ALA A 189 2.37 29.72 -5.85
CA ALA A 189 3.79 29.38 -5.86
C ALA A 189 4.26 28.76 -7.20
N ILE A 190 3.36 28.08 -7.93
CA ILE A 190 3.62 27.52 -9.26
C ILE A 190 3.13 28.47 -10.37
N THR A 191 1.96 29.08 -10.21
CA THR A 191 1.33 29.85 -11.31
C THR A 191 1.93 31.24 -11.50
N LYS A 192 2.55 31.84 -10.47
CA LYS A 192 3.12 33.20 -10.52
C LYS A 192 4.64 33.23 -10.73
N THR A 193 5.31 32.07 -10.79
CA THR A 193 6.76 32.00 -11.01
C THR A 193 7.12 32.07 -12.50
N LYS A 194 8.36 32.48 -12.80
CA LYS A 194 8.93 32.42 -14.16
C LYS A 194 9.25 30.98 -14.61
N ASP A 195 9.44 30.08 -13.65
CA ASP A 195 9.77 28.67 -13.90
C ASP A 195 8.80 27.72 -13.14
N PRO A 196 7.56 27.54 -13.64
CA PRO A 196 6.61 26.61 -13.05
C PRO A 196 7.13 25.17 -13.03
N GLU A 197 7.85 24.74 -14.07
CA GLU A 197 8.38 23.37 -14.17
C GLU A 197 9.39 23.07 -13.07
N GLY A 198 10.38 23.96 -12.88
CA GLY A 198 11.40 23.79 -11.84
C GLY A 198 10.82 23.85 -10.43
N ILE A 199 9.84 24.74 -10.17
CA ILE A 199 9.17 24.78 -8.87
C ILE A 199 8.35 23.51 -8.63
N THR A 200 7.63 23.00 -9.63
CA THR A 200 6.91 21.73 -9.50
C THR A 200 7.86 20.58 -9.16
N LYS A 201 9.02 20.46 -9.83
CA LYS A 201 10.03 19.43 -9.51
C LYS A 201 10.52 19.55 -8.08
N LYS A 202 10.90 20.76 -7.64
CA LYS A 202 11.35 20.99 -6.26
C LYS A 202 10.29 20.60 -5.22
N ILE A 203 9.01 20.87 -5.48
CA ILE A 203 7.93 20.45 -4.58
C ILE A 203 7.84 18.91 -4.51
N LEU A 204 7.90 18.23 -5.65
CA LEU A 204 7.88 16.76 -5.69
C LEU A 204 9.10 16.14 -5.02
N ASP A 205 10.26 16.81 -5.09
CA ASP A 205 11.47 16.38 -4.39
C ASP A 205 11.28 16.34 -2.88
N LEU A 206 10.46 17.24 -2.31
CA LEU A 206 10.11 17.23 -0.89
C LEU A 206 9.35 15.96 -0.47
N PHE A 207 8.64 15.32 -1.40
CA PHE A 207 7.86 14.11 -1.09
C PHE A 207 8.75 12.88 -0.90
N TRP A 208 9.96 12.87 -1.45
CA TRP A 208 10.88 11.73 -1.35
C TRP A 208 11.39 11.48 0.07
N GLY A 209 11.44 12.52 0.92
CA GLY A 209 11.76 12.34 2.33
C GLY A 209 10.77 11.39 3.03
N GLU A 210 9.48 11.62 2.83
CA GLU A 210 8.40 10.80 3.38
C GLU A 210 8.38 9.37 2.79
N TYR A 211 8.62 9.26 1.47
CA TYR A 211 8.72 7.94 0.81
C TYR A 211 9.87 7.11 1.36
N MET A 212 11.05 7.73 1.53
CA MET A 212 12.21 7.07 2.12
C MET A 212 11.97 6.68 3.57
N GLN A 213 11.30 7.53 4.35
CA GLN A 213 10.92 7.22 5.73
C GLN A 213 9.97 6.03 5.80
N THR A 214 8.98 5.97 4.90
CA THR A 214 8.03 4.83 4.81
C THR A 214 8.77 3.52 4.50
N ILE A 215 9.70 3.54 3.53
CA ILE A 215 10.52 2.36 3.18
C ILE A 215 11.37 1.93 4.38
N ARG A 216 12.08 2.86 5.02
CA ARG A 216 12.91 2.56 6.20
C ARG A 216 12.08 1.96 7.33
N LYS A 217 10.92 2.54 7.62
CA LYS A 217 10.01 2.01 8.66
C LYS A 217 9.55 0.61 8.31
N ALA A 218 9.15 0.35 7.06
CA ALA A 218 8.78 -1.00 6.63
C ALA A 218 9.93 -2.02 6.75
N ILE A 219 11.18 -1.61 6.46
CA ILE A 219 12.36 -2.46 6.65
C ILE A 219 12.57 -2.74 8.14
N HIS A 220 12.56 -1.72 9.00
CA HIS A 220 12.72 -1.90 10.44
C HIS A 220 11.62 -2.80 11.03
N ASP A 221 10.37 -2.59 10.62
CA ASP A 221 9.25 -3.44 11.00
C ASP A 221 9.50 -4.91 10.62
N ILE A 222 10.06 -5.18 9.44
CA ILE A 222 10.37 -6.55 9.01
C ILE A 222 11.52 -7.12 9.86
N THR A 223 12.60 -6.36 10.08
CA THR A 223 13.75 -6.83 10.85
C THR A 223 13.42 -7.07 12.32
N ASP A 224 12.67 -6.17 12.95
CA ASP A 224 12.24 -6.29 14.34
C ASP A 224 11.34 -7.52 14.53
N HIS A 225 10.49 -7.82 13.53
CA HIS A 225 9.68 -9.04 13.55
C HIS A 225 10.55 -10.30 13.41
N ILE A 226 11.56 -10.27 12.54
CA ILE A 226 12.50 -11.39 12.37
C ILE A 226 13.25 -11.67 13.67
N ASP A 227 13.76 -10.63 14.34
CA ASP A 227 14.46 -10.76 15.63
C ASP A 227 13.53 -11.37 16.69
N MET A 228 12.29 -10.88 16.78
CA MET A 228 11.26 -11.46 17.66
C MET A 228 11.01 -12.94 17.35
N VAL A 229 10.95 -13.33 16.07
CA VAL A 229 10.77 -14.74 15.68
C VAL A 229 11.97 -15.57 16.11
N ALA A 230 13.19 -15.12 15.85
CA ALA A 230 14.43 -15.80 16.20
C ALA A 230 14.50 -16.10 17.72
N ASP A 231 14.13 -15.13 18.55
CA ASP A 231 14.09 -15.28 20.02
C ASP A 231 12.96 -16.19 20.51
N SER A 232 11.89 -16.36 19.71
CA SER A 232 10.73 -17.17 20.06
C SER A 232 10.80 -18.64 19.62
N LEU A 233 11.86 -19.03 18.90
CA LEU A 233 12.02 -20.39 18.38
C LEU A 233 12.08 -21.42 19.52
N LYS A 234 11.26 -22.46 19.41
CA LYS A 234 11.16 -23.51 20.41
C LYS A 234 12.05 -24.70 20.05
N LEU A 235 12.90 -25.11 20.99
CA LEU A 235 13.88 -26.18 20.79
C LEU A 235 13.24 -27.49 20.32
N ASP A 236 12.10 -27.89 20.90
CA ASP A 236 11.38 -29.12 20.55
C ASP A 236 10.85 -29.10 19.12
N GLN A 237 10.34 -27.95 18.66
CA GLN A 237 9.85 -27.79 17.28
C GLN A 237 10.99 -27.86 16.27
N VAL A 238 12.07 -27.11 16.52
CA VAL A 238 13.24 -27.07 15.63
C VAL A 238 13.91 -28.43 15.57
N ARG A 239 14.17 -29.04 16.73
CA ARG A 239 14.73 -30.40 16.81
C ARG A 239 13.85 -31.41 16.09
N GLY A 240 12.54 -31.38 16.32
CA GLY A 240 11.60 -32.29 15.68
C GLY A 240 11.64 -32.20 14.15
N MET A 241 11.74 -30.99 13.59
CA MET A 241 11.90 -30.78 12.16
C MET A 241 13.23 -31.35 11.65
N VAL A 242 14.35 -31.04 12.30
CA VAL A 242 15.68 -31.52 11.90
C VAL A 242 15.75 -33.05 11.97
N ASP A 243 15.26 -33.66 13.05
CA ASP A 243 15.23 -35.12 13.21
C ASP A 243 14.35 -35.77 12.13
N ALA A 244 13.22 -35.16 11.77
CA ALA A 244 12.36 -35.63 10.69
C ALA A 244 13.06 -35.53 9.32
N MET A 245 13.81 -34.46 9.06
CA MET A 245 14.56 -34.28 7.81
C MET A 245 15.70 -35.27 7.66
N ILE A 246 16.47 -35.49 8.73
CA ILE A 246 17.61 -36.43 8.73
C ILE A 246 17.13 -37.89 8.57
N GLY A 247 15.97 -38.23 9.14
CA GLY A 247 15.39 -39.56 9.05
C GLY A 247 14.55 -39.83 7.80
N ALA A 248 14.38 -38.86 6.90
CA ALA A 248 13.55 -38.99 5.71
C ALA A 248 14.30 -39.64 4.54
N ASN A 249 13.62 -40.50 3.78
CA ASN A 249 14.15 -41.03 2.52
C ASN A 249 14.20 -39.94 1.44
N LYS A 250 13.05 -39.29 1.20
CA LYS A 250 12.92 -38.09 0.36
C LYS A 250 12.19 -36.99 1.11
N ILE A 251 12.55 -35.74 0.81
CA ILE A 251 11.91 -34.55 1.34
C ILE A 251 11.09 -33.89 0.23
N PHE A 252 9.80 -33.71 0.47
CA PHE A 252 8.90 -32.99 -0.41
C PHE A 252 8.56 -31.65 0.22
N ILE A 253 8.72 -30.55 -0.51
CA ILE A 253 8.37 -29.21 -0.03
C ILE A 253 7.15 -28.72 -0.78
N TYR A 254 6.17 -28.20 -0.04
CA TYR A 254 4.99 -27.59 -0.66
C TYR A 254 4.53 -26.32 0.06
N GLY A 255 4.31 -25.27 -0.72
CA GLY A 255 3.70 -24.02 -0.29
C GLY A 255 3.00 -23.35 -1.48
N ALA A 256 2.04 -22.47 -1.21
CA ALA A 256 1.32 -21.73 -2.24
C ALA A 256 1.81 -20.28 -2.32
N GLY A 257 1.81 -19.68 -3.52
CA GLY A 257 2.19 -18.27 -3.71
C GLY A 257 3.61 -17.97 -3.22
N ARG A 258 3.78 -16.91 -2.40
CA ARG A 258 5.08 -16.51 -1.84
C ARG A 258 5.69 -17.57 -0.92
N SER A 259 4.87 -18.27 -0.12
CA SER A 259 5.35 -19.40 0.68
C SER A 259 5.91 -20.54 -0.18
N GLY A 260 5.36 -20.73 -1.39
CA GLY A 260 5.92 -21.67 -2.38
C GLY A 260 7.29 -21.24 -2.90
N LEU A 261 7.52 -19.94 -3.12
CA LEU A 261 8.84 -19.41 -3.50
C LEU A 261 9.87 -19.58 -2.39
N VAL A 262 9.48 -19.36 -1.13
CA VAL A 262 10.32 -19.64 0.05
C VAL A 262 10.68 -21.13 0.09
N GLY A 263 9.68 -22.01 -0.08
CA GLY A 263 9.91 -23.45 -0.14
C GLY A 263 10.85 -23.88 -1.26
N LYS A 264 10.73 -23.29 -2.46
CA LYS A 264 11.63 -23.57 -3.59
C LYS A 264 13.07 -23.14 -3.31
N ALA A 265 13.26 -21.97 -2.71
CA ALA A 265 14.59 -21.50 -2.31
C ALA A 265 15.25 -22.46 -1.30
N PHE A 266 14.47 -22.93 -0.32
CA PHE A 266 14.93 -23.92 0.65
C PHE A 266 15.24 -25.28 0.02
N ALA A 267 14.37 -25.77 -0.88
CA ALA A 267 14.59 -27.01 -1.62
C ALA A 267 15.92 -27.00 -2.39
N MET A 268 16.21 -25.88 -3.07
CA MET A 268 17.47 -25.69 -3.79
C MET A 268 18.68 -25.80 -2.84
N ARG A 269 18.60 -25.23 -1.63
CA ARG A 269 19.69 -25.32 -0.64
C ARG A 269 19.85 -26.73 -0.10
N LEU A 270 18.76 -27.45 0.16
CA LEU A 270 18.82 -28.85 0.57
C LEU A 270 19.44 -29.75 -0.50
N MET A 271 19.12 -29.54 -1.77
CA MET A 271 19.71 -30.28 -2.89
C MET A 271 21.24 -30.09 -2.93
N HIS A 272 21.72 -28.86 -2.72
CA HIS A 272 23.16 -28.57 -2.61
C HIS A 272 23.84 -29.28 -1.42
N LEU A 273 23.09 -29.71 -0.41
CA LEU A 273 23.55 -30.46 0.75
C LEU A 273 23.39 -31.99 0.60
N ASP A 274 23.10 -32.48 -0.60
CA ASP A 274 22.88 -33.90 -0.93
C ASP A 274 21.58 -34.53 -0.40
N PHE A 275 20.60 -33.72 0.04
CA PHE A 275 19.28 -34.25 0.32
C PHE A 275 18.54 -34.60 -0.97
N ASP A 276 17.81 -35.73 -0.94
CA ASP A 276 16.88 -36.09 -2.01
C ASP A 276 15.57 -35.30 -1.82
N VAL A 277 15.48 -34.16 -2.50
CA VAL A 277 14.45 -33.15 -2.25
C VAL A 277 13.69 -32.77 -3.53
N TYR A 278 12.38 -32.64 -3.40
CA TYR A 278 11.48 -32.31 -4.51
C TYR A 278 10.48 -31.23 -4.10
N VAL A 279 10.14 -30.36 -5.04
CA VAL A 279 9.05 -29.40 -4.84
C VAL A 279 7.78 -29.99 -5.43
N VAL A 280 6.70 -30.02 -4.65
CA VAL A 280 5.41 -30.55 -5.11
C VAL A 280 4.87 -29.68 -6.25
N GLY A 281 4.45 -30.34 -7.33
CA GLY A 281 3.91 -29.70 -8.54
C GLY A 281 4.93 -29.41 -9.63
N GLU A 282 6.21 -29.75 -9.43
CA GLU A 282 7.22 -29.67 -10.50
C GLU A 282 7.24 -30.93 -11.37
N THR A 283 7.84 -30.81 -12.55
CA THR A 283 7.70 -31.81 -13.64
C THR A 283 8.27 -33.19 -13.30
N ILE A 284 9.30 -33.25 -12.46
CA ILE A 284 10.03 -34.49 -12.13
C ILE A 284 9.81 -34.94 -10.68
N THR A 285 8.74 -34.49 -10.02
CA THR A 285 8.40 -34.91 -8.66
C THR A 285 8.01 -36.40 -8.63
N PRO A 286 8.75 -37.28 -7.92
CA PRO A 286 8.45 -38.71 -7.87
C PRO A 286 7.28 -39.01 -6.93
N ALA A 287 6.86 -40.28 -6.87
CA ALA A 287 5.83 -40.72 -5.93
C ALA A 287 6.29 -40.53 -4.47
N PHE A 288 5.36 -40.12 -3.62
CA PHE A 288 5.51 -40.02 -2.17
C PHE A 288 5.12 -41.35 -1.51
N GLY A 289 5.88 -41.83 -0.53
CA GLY A 289 5.61 -43.10 0.16
C GLY A 289 6.08 -43.16 1.61
N GLU A 290 6.11 -44.38 2.15
CA GLU A 290 6.51 -44.65 3.53
C GLU A 290 7.97 -44.22 3.77
N GLY A 291 8.20 -43.52 4.89
CA GLY A 291 9.52 -42.97 5.25
C GLY A 291 9.88 -41.66 4.54
N ASP A 292 9.04 -41.14 3.65
CA ASP A 292 9.19 -39.80 3.07
C ASP A 292 8.65 -38.72 4.02
N LEU A 293 9.14 -37.49 3.84
CA LEU A 293 8.73 -36.31 4.61
C LEU A 293 8.10 -35.26 3.70
N LEU A 294 6.94 -34.73 4.09
CA LEU A 294 6.38 -33.51 3.54
C LEU A 294 6.66 -32.33 4.48
N ILE A 295 7.29 -31.27 3.97
CA ILE A 295 7.41 -29.97 4.63
C ILE A 295 6.37 -29.03 3.98
N ALA A 296 5.30 -28.77 4.71
CA ALA A 296 4.17 -27.95 4.27
C ALA A 296 4.28 -26.53 4.85
N ILE A 297 4.34 -25.52 3.99
CA ILE A 297 4.50 -24.11 4.37
C ILE A 297 3.20 -23.36 4.07
N SER A 298 2.50 -22.91 5.13
CA SER A 298 1.27 -22.14 5.00
C SER A 298 1.03 -21.30 6.26
N GLY A 299 1.15 -19.98 6.15
CA GLY A 299 0.99 -19.08 7.30
C GLY A 299 -0.36 -19.20 8.01
N SER A 300 -1.45 -19.39 7.26
CA SER A 300 -2.79 -19.61 7.84
C SER A 300 -3.01 -21.04 8.35
N GLY A 301 -2.24 -22.02 7.85
CA GLY A 301 -2.54 -23.44 8.01
C GLY A 301 -3.86 -23.94 7.41
N GLU A 302 -4.58 -23.12 6.65
CA GLU A 302 -5.91 -23.45 6.07
C GLU A 302 -5.91 -23.47 4.53
N THR A 303 -4.75 -23.34 3.89
CA THR A 303 -4.65 -23.38 2.44
C THR A 303 -4.99 -24.77 1.94
N ARG A 304 -6.16 -24.92 1.32
CA ARG A 304 -6.75 -26.22 0.94
C ARG A 304 -5.79 -27.15 0.20
N THR A 305 -5.08 -26.65 -0.81
CA THR A 305 -4.16 -27.48 -1.59
C THR A 305 -3.01 -28.04 -0.74
N ILE A 306 -2.55 -27.29 0.27
CA ILE A 306 -1.49 -27.71 1.18
C ILE A 306 -2.04 -28.72 2.20
N VAL A 307 -3.25 -28.49 2.71
CA VAL A 307 -3.96 -29.43 3.59
C VAL A 307 -4.21 -30.76 2.89
N ASP A 308 -4.73 -30.73 1.65
CA ASP A 308 -4.98 -31.93 0.85
C ASP A 308 -3.69 -32.74 0.63
N ALA A 309 -2.55 -32.07 0.37
CA ALA A 309 -1.26 -32.73 0.23
C ALA A 309 -0.78 -33.36 1.55
N ALA A 310 -0.98 -32.69 2.70
CA ALA A 310 -0.67 -33.25 4.01
C ALA A 310 -1.52 -34.48 4.31
N GLU A 311 -2.82 -34.46 4.01
CA GLU A 311 -3.67 -35.65 4.15
C GLU A 311 -3.18 -36.82 3.29
N ILE A 312 -2.80 -36.55 2.04
CA ILE A 312 -2.26 -37.58 1.14
C ILE A 312 -0.95 -38.14 1.70
N ALA A 313 -0.03 -37.28 2.17
CA ALA A 313 1.23 -37.71 2.77
C ALA A 313 1.01 -38.64 3.98
N LYS A 314 0.07 -38.30 4.87
CA LYS A 314 -0.31 -39.16 6.01
C LYS A 314 -0.92 -40.48 5.55
N LYS A 315 -1.80 -40.47 4.55
CA LYS A 315 -2.41 -41.70 3.98
C LYS A 315 -1.37 -42.63 3.35
N GLN A 316 -0.27 -42.09 2.84
CA GLN A 316 0.83 -42.87 2.25
C GLN A 316 1.90 -43.30 3.27
N GLY A 317 1.67 -43.06 4.58
CA GLY A 317 2.57 -43.50 5.65
C GLY A 317 3.81 -42.63 5.85
N GLY A 318 3.89 -41.45 5.20
CA GLY A 318 4.97 -40.50 5.44
C GLY A 318 4.70 -39.56 6.62
N LYS A 319 5.71 -38.76 6.94
CA LYS A 319 5.63 -37.72 7.97
C LYS A 319 5.28 -36.36 7.38
N VAL A 320 4.67 -35.51 8.18
CA VAL A 320 4.36 -34.12 7.82
C VAL A 320 4.95 -33.17 8.87
N VAL A 321 5.77 -32.23 8.41
CA VAL A 321 6.20 -31.04 9.16
C VAL A 321 5.42 -29.85 8.62
N ALA A 322 4.70 -29.14 9.48
CA ALA A 322 4.07 -27.87 9.13
C ALA A 322 4.88 -26.68 9.62
N ILE A 323 5.08 -25.71 8.74
CA ILE A 323 5.54 -24.36 9.10
C ILE A 323 4.33 -23.42 8.95
N THR A 324 3.83 -22.92 10.07
CA THR A 324 2.57 -22.15 10.13
C THR A 324 2.56 -21.19 11.31
N SER A 325 1.74 -20.13 11.24
CA SER A 325 1.50 -19.24 12.38
C SER A 325 0.47 -19.77 13.37
N TYR A 326 -0.24 -20.84 13.03
CA TYR A 326 -1.35 -21.36 13.84
C TYR A 326 -1.22 -22.87 14.04
N LYS A 327 -0.71 -23.28 15.20
CA LYS A 327 -0.58 -24.70 15.56
C LYS A 327 -1.91 -25.47 15.58
N ASP A 328 -3.01 -24.79 15.90
CA ASP A 328 -4.34 -25.41 16.02
C ASP A 328 -5.14 -25.38 14.70
N SER A 329 -4.52 -24.91 13.60
CA SER A 329 -5.08 -24.95 12.24
C SER A 329 -5.29 -26.39 11.75
N THR A 330 -6.04 -26.55 10.66
CA THR A 330 -6.24 -27.86 10.00
C THR A 330 -4.90 -28.52 9.66
N LEU A 331 -3.97 -27.79 9.03
CA LEU A 331 -2.64 -28.31 8.72
C LEU A 331 -1.84 -28.65 9.99
N GLY A 332 -1.88 -27.79 11.01
CA GLY A 332 -1.17 -28.02 12.27
C GLY A 332 -1.59 -29.31 12.98
N LYS A 333 -2.90 -29.60 13.00
CA LYS A 333 -3.47 -30.83 13.58
C LYS A 333 -3.13 -32.10 12.80
N LEU A 334 -2.92 -31.99 11.49
CA LEU A 334 -2.54 -33.13 10.63
C LEU A 334 -1.05 -33.46 10.73
N SER A 335 -0.22 -32.55 11.23
CA SER A 335 1.22 -32.63 11.16
C SER A 335 1.82 -33.39 12.34
N ASP A 336 2.89 -34.14 12.08
CA ASP A 336 3.68 -34.83 13.10
C ASP A 336 4.55 -33.85 13.91
N VAL A 337 5.01 -32.79 13.25
CA VAL A 337 5.76 -31.68 13.88
C VAL A 337 5.20 -30.37 13.35
N VAL A 338 5.03 -29.40 14.26
CA VAL A 338 4.65 -28.03 13.91
C VAL A 338 5.75 -27.08 14.32
N VAL A 339 6.31 -26.36 13.36
CA VAL A 339 7.18 -25.21 13.60
C VAL A 339 6.32 -23.96 13.53
N GLU A 340 6.18 -23.30 14.67
CA GLU A 340 5.35 -22.11 14.81
C GLU A 340 6.17 -20.88 14.42
N ILE A 341 5.87 -20.30 13.26
CA ILE A 341 6.44 -19.02 12.82
C ILE A 341 5.33 -17.98 12.88
N PRO A 342 5.38 -17.03 13.84
CA PRO A 342 4.44 -15.94 13.93
C PRO A 342 4.32 -15.21 12.59
N GLY A 343 3.08 -14.92 12.22
CA GLY A 343 2.75 -14.06 11.08
C GLY A 343 1.94 -12.88 11.57
N ARG A 344 1.49 -12.04 10.62
CA ARG A 344 0.61 -10.91 10.94
C ARG A 344 -0.74 -11.44 11.44
N THR A 345 -1.18 -11.01 12.63
CA THR A 345 -2.50 -11.42 13.15
C THR A 345 -3.61 -10.60 12.48
N LYS A 346 -4.87 -11.09 12.51
CA LYS A 346 -6.02 -10.34 11.97
C LYS A 346 -6.24 -8.99 12.67
N ALA A 347 -5.80 -8.85 13.92
CA ALA A 347 -5.84 -7.59 14.68
C ALA A 347 -4.80 -6.57 14.17
N ASP A 348 -3.77 -7.04 13.46
CA ASP A 348 -2.71 -6.18 12.90
C ASP A 348 -3.06 -5.67 11.50
N ILE A 349 -4.19 -6.05 10.89
CA ILE A 349 -4.53 -5.65 9.52
C ILE A 349 -5.04 -4.20 9.52
N PRO A 350 -4.31 -3.23 8.91
CA PRO A 350 -4.81 -1.89 8.75
C PRO A 350 -5.94 -2.00 7.71
N THR A 351 -7.13 -1.54 8.08
CA THR A 351 -8.26 -1.48 7.15
C THR A 351 -8.06 -0.42 6.07
N ASP A 352 -7.07 0.47 6.21
CA ASP A 352 -6.91 1.65 5.36
C ASP A 352 -5.47 1.92 4.92
N TYR A 353 -5.34 2.44 3.69
CA TYR A 353 -4.07 2.83 3.06
C TYR A 353 -3.34 3.95 3.85
N ILE A 354 -4.09 4.80 4.56
CA ILE A 354 -3.58 5.92 5.35
C ILE A 354 -3.03 5.47 6.72
N ALA A 355 -3.59 4.39 7.29
CA ALA A 355 -3.09 3.81 8.53
C ALA A 355 -1.64 3.29 8.42
N ARG A 356 -1.15 3.07 7.19
CA ARG A 356 0.25 2.70 6.94
C ARG A 356 1.24 3.86 7.09
N GLN A 357 0.84 5.11 6.90
CA GLN A 357 1.80 6.24 6.89
C GLN A 357 1.78 7.08 8.17
N MET A 358 0.63 7.21 8.85
CA MET A 358 0.45 8.31 9.83
C MET A 358 0.25 7.87 11.29
N LEU A 359 -0.04 6.60 11.58
CA LEU A 359 -0.39 6.19 12.94
C LEU A 359 0.78 5.45 13.62
N THR A 360 1.28 6.08 14.68
CA THR A 360 2.23 5.54 15.67
C THR A 360 1.70 4.34 16.45
N GLU A 361 0.42 3.97 16.25
CA GLU A 361 -0.27 2.93 17.03
C GLU A 361 -0.37 1.57 16.32
N TYR A 362 0.11 1.42 15.07
CA TYR A 362 0.12 0.13 14.40
C TYR A 362 1.49 -0.55 14.43
N LYS A 363 1.48 -1.83 14.82
CA LYS A 363 2.69 -2.61 15.07
C LYS A 363 3.54 -2.84 13.81
N TRP A 364 2.94 -2.94 12.61
CA TRP A 364 3.68 -3.30 11.37
C TRP A 364 3.12 -2.64 10.08
N ILE A 365 3.97 -2.17 9.17
CA ILE A 365 3.61 -1.60 7.86
C ILE A 365 3.77 -2.63 6.71
N ALA A 366 4.56 -3.68 6.93
CA ALA A 366 4.86 -4.73 5.95
C ALA A 366 3.58 -5.33 5.31
N PRO A 367 3.50 -5.50 3.97
CA PRO A 367 2.28 -5.97 3.30
C PRO A 367 1.94 -7.43 3.64
N MET A 368 0.72 -7.85 3.30
CA MET A 368 0.18 -9.20 3.58
C MET A 368 1.19 -10.33 3.31
N GLY A 369 1.22 -11.34 4.18
CA GLY A 369 2.15 -12.46 4.08
C GLY A 369 3.56 -12.09 4.54
N THR A 370 4.17 -11.06 3.95
CA THR A 370 5.60 -10.64 4.12
C THR A 370 6.27 -11.05 5.43
N LEU A 371 5.72 -10.67 6.59
CA LEU A 371 6.29 -11.04 7.88
C LEU A 371 6.46 -12.56 8.08
N PHE A 372 5.46 -13.36 7.74
CA PHE A 372 5.52 -14.81 7.85
C PHE A 372 6.53 -15.41 6.85
N GLU A 373 6.43 -15.07 5.56
CA GLU A 373 7.33 -15.67 4.57
C GLU A 373 8.78 -15.20 4.68
N ASP A 374 9.05 -13.93 5.01
CA ASP A 374 10.43 -13.45 5.22
C ASP A 374 11.04 -14.08 6.48
N SER A 375 10.27 -14.17 7.58
CA SER A 375 10.73 -14.87 8.80
C SER A 375 10.93 -16.36 8.55
N THR A 376 10.04 -16.99 7.77
CA THR A 376 10.17 -18.40 7.37
C THR A 376 11.41 -18.61 6.50
N MET A 377 11.69 -17.72 5.54
CA MET A 377 12.89 -17.79 4.71
C MET A 377 14.16 -17.77 5.57
N LEU A 378 14.27 -16.80 6.48
CA LEU A 378 15.46 -16.68 7.33
C LEU A 378 15.58 -17.81 8.34
N PHE A 379 14.47 -18.30 8.88
CA PHE A 379 14.45 -19.50 9.69
C PHE A 379 15.00 -20.71 8.92
N LEU A 380 14.53 -20.92 7.69
CA LEU A 380 14.96 -22.03 6.84
C LEU A 380 16.44 -21.91 6.42
N ASP A 381 16.95 -20.71 6.13
CA ASP A 381 18.37 -20.48 5.90
C ASP A 381 19.20 -20.75 7.17
N GLY A 382 18.66 -20.45 8.35
CA GLY A 382 19.24 -20.87 9.64
C GLY A 382 19.33 -22.40 9.78
N ILE A 383 18.29 -23.13 9.36
CA ILE A 383 18.32 -24.60 9.29
C ILE A 383 19.41 -25.07 8.32
N ILE A 384 19.56 -24.45 7.15
CA ILE A 384 20.65 -24.79 6.20
C ILE A 384 22.03 -24.61 6.86
N ALA A 385 22.25 -23.49 7.57
CA ALA A 385 23.52 -23.25 8.27
C ALA A 385 23.79 -24.33 9.34
N LEU A 386 22.76 -24.73 10.10
CA LEU A 386 22.85 -25.84 11.04
C LEU A 386 23.23 -27.15 10.33
N LEU A 387 22.51 -27.53 9.26
CA LEU A 387 22.77 -28.77 8.52
C LEU A 387 24.17 -28.78 7.90
N MET A 388 24.65 -27.64 7.38
CA MET A 388 26.02 -27.52 6.90
C MET A 388 27.03 -27.84 8.00
N ALA A 389 26.84 -27.30 9.21
CA ALA A 389 27.70 -27.59 10.35
C ALA A 389 27.61 -29.06 10.78
N THR A 390 26.40 -29.63 10.83
CA THR A 390 26.16 -31.03 11.21
C THR A 390 26.81 -32.02 10.24
N PHE A 391 26.70 -31.78 8.93
CA PHE A 391 27.22 -32.66 7.89
C PHE A 391 28.62 -32.25 7.38
N GLN A 392 29.25 -31.27 8.02
CA GLN A 392 30.57 -30.73 7.64
C GLN A 392 30.66 -30.33 6.16
N LYS A 393 29.57 -29.75 5.62
CA LYS A 393 29.52 -29.27 4.23
C LYS A 393 30.07 -27.85 4.14
N THR A 394 30.79 -27.59 3.05
CA THR A 394 31.34 -26.26 2.75
C THR A 394 30.60 -25.61 1.58
N GLU A 395 30.77 -24.29 1.40
CA GLU A 395 30.28 -23.61 0.20
C GLU A 395 30.85 -24.19 -1.10
N LYS A 396 32.07 -24.76 -1.05
CA LYS A 396 32.66 -25.44 -2.22
C LYS A 396 31.86 -26.68 -2.60
N ASP A 397 31.35 -27.43 -1.63
CA ASP A 397 30.52 -28.60 -1.88
C ASP A 397 29.18 -28.19 -2.49
N MET A 398 28.56 -27.15 -1.95
CA MET A 398 27.32 -26.60 -2.52
C MET A 398 27.52 -26.09 -3.96
N LYS A 399 28.62 -25.37 -4.21
CA LYS A 399 28.94 -24.81 -5.54
C LYS A 399 29.15 -25.89 -6.60
N ARG A 400 29.60 -27.10 -6.23
CA ARG A 400 29.72 -28.24 -7.17
C ARG A 400 28.36 -28.70 -7.70
N LYS A 401 27.29 -28.47 -6.96
CA LYS A 401 25.91 -28.83 -7.33
C LYS A 401 25.07 -27.64 -7.80
N HIS A 402 25.63 -26.45 -7.77
CA HIS A 402 24.97 -25.26 -8.28
C HIS A 402 24.75 -25.40 -9.79
N ALA A 403 23.61 -24.91 -10.28
CA ALA A 403 23.28 -24.96 -11.69
C ALA A 403 24.36 -24.22 -12.50
N THR A 404 24.76 -24.82 -13.63
CA THR A 404 25.71 -24.21 -14.58
C THR A 404 25.02 -23.76 -15.87
N LEU A 405 23.76 -24.16 -16.03
CA LEU A 405 22.85 -23.76 -17.10
C LEU A 405 21.63 -23.15 -16.40
N GLU A 406 21.50 -21.83 -16.46
CA GLU A 406 20.36 -21.07 -15.92
C GLU A 406 19.66 -20.30 -17.03
#